data_AF-I0AID0-F1
#
_entry.id   AF-I0AID0-F1
#
_cell.length_a   1.000
_cell.length_b   1.000
_cell.length_c   1.000
_cell.angle_alpha   90.00
_cell.angle_beta   90.00
_cell.angle_gamma   90.00
#
_symmetry.space_group_name_H-M   'P 1'
#
loop_
_entity.id
_entity.type
_entity.pdbx_description
1 polymer ?
#
loop_
_entity_poly.entity_id
_entity_poly.type
_entity_poly.pdbx_seq_one_letter_code
_entity_poly.pdbx_strand_id
1 'polypeptide(L)' 'MNNYLYEKNGRKRIADNALVALCLLIAESHPKRKDVIVRVVVNLINKLN' A
#
# COMPACT_ATOMS: atom_id res chain seq x y z
N MET A 1 4.26 9.76 -15.50
CA MET A 1 4.00 9.71 -14.04
C MET A 1 3.04 8.56 -13.78
N ASN A 2 3.31 7.70 -12.79
CA ASN A 2 2.56 6.45 -12.60
C ASN A 2 1.17 6.75 -12.01
N ASN A 3 0.11 6.71 -12.83
CA ASN A 3 -1.27 7.01 -12.41
C ASN A 3 -1.90 5.91 -11.52
N TYR A 4 -1.14 4.92 -11.06
CA TYR A 4 -1.63 3.79 -10.27
C TYR A 4 -2.23 4.15 -8.91
N LEU A 5 -1.84 5.29 -8.32
CA LEU A 5 -2.37 5.78 -7.04
C LEU A 5 -3.73 6.48 -7.20
N TYR A 6 -4.10 6.87 -8.42
CA TYR A 6 -5.29 7.66 -8.69
C TYR A 6 -6.32 6.81 -9.43
N GLU A 7 -7.59 6.93 -9.04
CA GLU A 7 -8.70 6.42 -9.82
C GLU A 7 -8.93 7.30 -11.07
N LYS A 8 -9.71 6.80 -12.03
CA LYS A 8 -10.08 7.56 -13.24
C LYS A 8 -10.79 8.90 -12.93
N ASN A 9 -11.40 9.01 -11.75
CA ASN A 9 -12.06 10.22 -11.25
C ASN A 9 -11.11 11.18 -10.50
N GLY A 10 -9.81 10.87 -10.42
CA GLY A 10 -8.80 11.69 -9.74
C GLY A 10 -8.70 11.49 -8.23
N ARG A 11 -9.53 10.63 -7.61
CA ARG A 11 -9.41 10.29 -6.18
C ARG A 11 -8.23 9.36 -5.94
N LYS A 12 -7.55 9.53 -4.81
CA LYS A 12 -6.51 8.59 -4.36
C LYS A 12 -7.13 7.25 -3.99
N ARG A 13 -6.54 6.16 -4.45
CA ARG A 13 -6.94 4.77 -4.12
C ARG A 13 -6.55 4.36 -2.70
N ILE A 14 -5.51 4.99 -2.16
CA ILE A 14 -5.03 4.79 -0.79
C ILE A 14 -4.95 6.17 -0.15
N ALA A 15 -5.53 6.33 1.03
CA ALA A 15 -5.44 7.57 1.79
C ALA A 15 -4.00 7.80 2.29
N ASP A 16 -3.59 9.08 2.42
CA ASP A 16 -2.21 9.43 2.73
C ASP A 16 -1.74 8.84 4.08
N ASN A 17 -2.63 8.77 5.06
CA ASN A 17 -2.35 8.15 6.36
C ASN A 17 -2.07 6.64 6.27
N ALA A 18 -2.80 5.91 5.42
CA ALA A 18 -2.58 4.50 5.19
C ALA A 18 -1.25 4.26 4.47
N LEU A 19 -0.89 5.13 3.51
CA LEU A 19 0.40 5.07 2.83
C LEU A 19 1.57 5.30 3.81
N VAL A 20 1.46 6.30 4.69
CA VAL A 20 2.46 6.56 5.74
C VAL A 20 2.58 5.37 6.70
N ALA A 21 1.47 4.81 7.16
CA ALA A 21 1.47 3.63 8.03
C ALA A 21 2.13 2.42 7.34
N LEU A 22 1.84 2.18 6.06
CA LEU A 22 2.48 1.14 5.25
C LEU A 22 4.01 1.33 5.17
N CYS A 23 4.48 2.55 4.93
CA CYS A 23 5.90 2.87 4.89
C CYS A 23 6.59 2.61 6.24
N LEU A 24 5.98 3.01 7.35
CA LEU A 24 6.51 2.76 8.70
C LEU A 24 6.56 1.27 9.02
N LEU A 25 5.50 0.51 8.70
CA LEU A 25 5.46 -0.93 8.90
C LEU A 25 6.56 -1.64 8.10
N ILE A 26 6.80 -1.23 6.85
CA ILE A 26 7.90 -1.77 6.04
C ILE A 26 9.26 -1.41 6.65
N ALA A 27 9.44 -0.15 7.04
CA ALA A 27 10.70 0.36 7.60
C ALA A 27 11.06 -0.29 8.94
N GLU A 28 10.07 -0.63 9.76
CA GLU A 28 10.26 -1.28 11.06
C GLU A 28 10.37 -2.82 10.95
N SER A 29 9.89 -3.43 9.85
CA SER A 29 9.76 -4.89 9.78
C SER A 29 11.09 -5.65 9.64
N HIS A 30 11.24 -6.72 10.43
CA HIS A 30 12.26 -7.74 10.18
C HIS A 30 12.01 -8.46 8.84
N PRO A 31 13.05 -9.04 8.20
CA PRO A 31 12.93 -9.71 6.90
C PRO A 31 11.81 -10.76 6.82
N LYS A 32 11.57 -11.51 7.92
CA LYS A 32 10.47 -12.49 8.02
C LYS A 32 9.07 -11.87 8.07
N ARG A 33 8.92 -10.63 8.55
CA ARG A 33 7.63 -9.89 8.61
C ARG A 33 7.38 -9.06 7.37
N LYS A 34 8.44 -8.60 6.70
CA LYS A 34 8.37 -7.85 5.45
C LYS A 34 7.50 -8.56 4.41
N ASP A 35 7.62 -9.87 4.25
CA ASP A 35 6.85 -10.64 3.26
C ASP A 35 5.34 -10.63 3.53
N VAL A 36 4.94 -10.64 4.80
CA VAL A 36 3.53 -10.55 5.21
C VAL A 36 2.98 -9.15 4.91
N ILE A 37 3.75 -8.12 5.25
CA ILE A 37 3.38 -6.73 4.97
C ILE A 37 3.27 -6.51 3.47
N VAL A 38 4.22 -6.99 2.68
CA VAL A 38 4.18 -6.94 1.21
C VAL A 38 2.90 -7.60 0.67
N ARG A 39 2.49 -8.77 1.17
CA ARG A 39 1.22 -9.40 0.76
C ARG A 39 0.00 -8.56 1.12
N VAL A 40 -0.03 -7.95 2.30
CA VAL A 40 -1.11 -7.05 2.70
C VAL A 40 -1.17 -5.82 1.79
N VAL A 41 -0.02 -5.20 1.50
CA VAL A 41 0.09 -4.06 0.57
C VAL A 41 -0.45 -4.43 -0.81
N VAL A 42 -0.01 -5.58 -1.32
CA VAL A 42 -0.41 -6.11 -2.64
C VAL A 42 -1.92 -6.37 -2.67
N ASN A 43 -2.50 -6.97 -1.63
CA ASN A 43 -3.95 -7.19 -1.53
C ASN A 43 -4.75 -5.89 -1.48
N LEU A 44 -4.26 -4.87 -0.76
CA LEU A 44 -4.92 -3.56 -0.68
C LEU A 44 -4.87 -2.80 -2.02
N ILE A 45 -3.75 -2.88 -2.74
CA ILE A 45 -3.57 -2.22 -4.05
C ILE A 45 -4.29 -2.97 -5.17
N ASN A 46 -4.27 -4.30 -5.16
CA ASN A 46 -4.89 -5.11 -6.21
C ASN A 46 -6.40 -5.13 -6.13
N LYS A 47 -6.98 -4.53 -5.08
CA LYS A 47 -8.41 -4.57 -4.77
C LYS A 47 -8.79 -6.00 -4.34
N LEU A 48 -9.39 -6.08 -3.16
CA LEU A 48 -10.36 -7.12 -2.83
C LEU A 48 -11.26 -7.33 -4.06
N ASN A 49 -11.45 -8.59 -4.48
CA ASN A 49 -12.46 -8.96 -5.47
C ASN A 49 -13.78 -8.23 -5.19
#